data_AF-A0A9N8HVC1-F1
#
_entry.id   AF-A0A9N8HVC1-F1
#
_cell.length_a   1.000
_cell.length_b   1.000
_cell.length_c   1.000
_cell.angle_alpha   90.00
_cell.angle_beta   90.00
_cell.angle_gamma   90.00
#
_symmetry.space_group_name_H-M   'P 1'
#
loop_
_entity.id
_entity.type
_entity.pdbx_description
1 polymer ?
#
loop_
_entity_poly.entity_id
_entity_poly.type
_entity_poly.pdbx_seq_one_letter_code
_entity_poly.pdbx_strand_id
1 'polypeptide(L)'
;MSSQIFNTDAVTLESLIRQNNRAIHMLRLSDYSRATKLLCSTVAGLQQLADETHHPDDDDDDDWMEDNGISFFYSLDLQQQQQPQGEEEQQQQVFRAPIRIACFDGLGLCGSVPLLNRVSFAVVYNLALAFHLGALAESDNGRRRQRLTKALNFYTVALRLAEAAPRSSITSGASSLGGFGSMEALAIVNNQAQIHQIFGASLKSDECHTVMLSHIMYTSIATGGQPFRDEESLGASAMQSCLEQFLANATQKSRCAAQAA
;
A
#
# COMPACT_ATOMS: atom_id res chain seq x y z
N MET A 1 28.56 3.72 25.48
CA MET A 1 28.31 2.53 24.65
C MET A 1 27.08 2.70 23.73
N SER A 2 26.32 3.80 23.83
CA SER A 2 25.10 4.01 23.04
C SER A 2 25.31 4.33 21.54
N SER A 3 26.53 4.67 21.11
CA SER A 3 26.81 5.05 19.71
C SER A 3 27.00 3.88 18.75
N GLN A 4 27.13 2.63 19.22
CA GLN A 4 27.25 1.46 18.36
C GLN A 4 25.89 0.86 17.95
N ILE A 5 24.83 1.05 18.76
CA ILE A 5 23.50 0.47 18.50
C ILE A 5 22.83 1.16 17.29
N PHE A 6 22.84 2.50 17.26
CA PHE A 6 22.24 3.29 16.18
C PHE A 6 22.80 3.05 14.77
N ASN A 7 24.01 2.49 14.67
CA ASN A 7 24.64 2.27 13.37
C ASN A 7 24.16 0.97 12.69
N THR A 8 23.72 -0.02 13.47
CA THR A 8 23.27 -1.31 12.94
C THR A 8 21.88 -1.18 12.30
N ASP A 9 20.96 -0.46 12.96
CA ASP A 9 19.59 -0.26 12.51
C ASP A 9 19.52 0.49 11.17
N ALA A 10 20.40 1.49 11.02
CA ALA A 10 20.51 2.27 9.80
C ALA A 10 20.91 1.42 8.59
N VAL A 11 21.91 0.54 8.77
CA VAL A 11 22.40 -0.36 7.72
C VAL A 11 21.33 -1.40 7.36
N THR A 12 20.63 -1.93 8.36
CA THR A 12 19.53 -2.87 8.15
C THR A 12 18.38 -2.21 7.38
N LEU A 13 17.95 -1.02 7.78
CA LEU A 13 16.86 -0.29 7.12
C LEU A 13 17.21 0.07 5.66
N GLU A 14 18.45 0.51 5.41
CA GLU A 14 18.91 0.79 4.04
C GLU A 14 18.87 -0.48 3.16
N SER A 15 19.30 -1.62 3.71
CA SER A 15 19.22 -2.92 3.03
C SER A 15 17.76 -3.26 2.66
N LEU A 16 16.82 -3.04 3.58
CA LEU A 16 15.39 -3.29 3.35
C LEU A 16 14.80 -2.37 2.28
N ILE A 17 15.19 -1.08 2.25
CA ILE A 17 14.81 -0.13 1.19
C ILE A 17 15.32 -0.61 -0.17
N ARG A 18 16.58 -1.05 -0.26
CA ARG A 18 17.16 -1.58 -1.51
C ARG A 18 16.43 -2.84 -1.96
N GLN A 19 16.06 -3.74 -1.04
CA GLN A 19 15.27 -4.93 -1.36
C GLN A 19 13.89 -4.58 -1.92
N ASN A 20 13.18 -3.63 -1.29
CA ASN A 20 11.91 -3.11 -1.80
C ASN A 20 12.06 -2.57 -3.23
N ASN A 21 13.04 -1.70 -3.46
CA ASN A 21 13.29 -1.12 -4.79
C ASN A 21 13.65 -2.17 -5.85
N ARG A 22 14.34 -3.25 -5.45
CA ARG A 22 14.62 -4.40 -6.32
C ARG A 22 13.34 -5.20 -6.62
N ALA A 23 12.46 -5.40 -5.65
CA ALA A 23 11.17 -6.06 -5.89
C ALA A 23 10.28 -5.25 -6.84
N ILE A 24 10.32 -3.92 -6.77
CA ILE A 24 9.64 -3.03 -7.71
C ILE A 24 10.10 -3.25 -9.14
N HIS A 25 11.41 -3.45 -9.35
CA HIS A 25 11.93 -3.82 -10.67
C HIS A 25 11.36 -5.16 -11.15
N MET A 26 11.22 -6.15 -10.26
CA MET A 26 10.59 -7.44 -10.60
C MET A 26 9.10 -7.29 -10.94
N LEU A 27 8.35 -6.44 -10.24
CA LEU A 27 6.95 -6.13 -10.56
C LEU A 27 6.80 -5.54 -11.96
N ARG A 28 7.70 -4.62 -12.34
CA ARG A 28 7.71 -4.02 -13.69
C ARG A 28 8.03 -5.03 -14.79
N LEU A 29 8.79 -6.07 -14.46
CA LEU A 29 9.08 -7.19 -15.36
C LEU A 29 8.02 -8.31 -15.30
N SER A 30 6.92 -8.10 -14.57
CA SER A 30 5.87 -9.11 -14.33
C SER A 30 6.36 -10.41 -13.68
N ASP A 31 7.53 -10.39 -13.01
CA ASP A 31 8.05 -11.51 -12.22
C ASP A 31 7.45 -11.47 -10.80
N TYR A 32 6.13 -11.66 -10.72
CA TYR A 32 5.37 -11.50 -9.48
C TYR A 32 5.80 -12.49 -8.40
N SER A 33 6.19 -13.71 -8.77
CA SER A 33 6.61 -14.72 -7.79
C SER A 33 7.89 -14.33 -7.08
N ARG A 34 8.90 -13.83 -7.82
CA ARG A 34 10.14 -13.36 -7.20
C ARG A 34 9.92 -12.06 -6.42
N ALA A 35 9.09 -11.15 -6.94
CA ALA A 35 8.73 -9.93 -6.23
C ALA A 35 8.09 -10.24 -4.87
N THR A 36 7.08 -11.13 -4.83
CA THR A 36 6.42 -11.55 -3.58
C THR A 36 7.41 -12.16 -2.60
N LYS A 37 8.28 -13.09 -3.05
CA LYS A 37 9.27 -13.72 -2.16
C LYS A 37 10.21 -12.69 -1.53
N LEU A 38 10.72 -11.77 -2.34
CA LEU A 38 11.63 -10.73 -1.87
C LEU A 38 10.92 -9.79 -0.88
N LEU A 39 9.69 -9.35 -1.20
CA LEU A 39 8.89 -8.49 -0.32
C LEU A 39 8.50 -9.18 0.99
N CYS A 40 8.15 -10.47 0.98
CA CYS A 40 7.93 -11.22 2.23
C CYS A 40 9.19 -11.24 3.10
N SER A 41 10.37 -11.44 2.50
CA SER A 41 11.64 -11.35 3.23
C SER A 41 11.88 -9.95 3.79
N THR A 42 11.53 -8.90 3.06
CA THR A 42 11.64 -7.51 3.51
C THR A 42 10.68 -7.22 4.67
N VAL A 43 9.44 -7.71 4.63
CA VAL A 43 8.48 -7.59 5.76
C VAL A 43 9.04 -8.28 7.01
N ALA A 44 9.57 -9.50 6.87
CA ALA A 44 10.16 -10.21 7.99
C ALA A 44 11.35 -9.44 8.62
N GLY A 45 12.20 -8.82 7.80
CA GLY A 45 13.29 -7.98 8.30
C GLY A 45 12.80 -6.69 8.98
N LEU A 46 11.70 -6.09 8.51
CA LEU A 46 11.09 -4.94 9.19
C LEU A 46 10.47 -5.33 10.54
N GLN A 47 9.88 -6.51 10.64
CA GLN A 47 9.33 -7.02 11.90
C GLN A 47 10.45 -7.27 12.91
N GLN A 48 11.55 -7.89 12.50
CA GLN A 48 12.74 -8.05 13.36
C GLN A 48 13.26 -6.71 13.87
N LEU A 49 13.35 -5.71 12.98
CA LEU A 49 13.79 -4.37 13.36
C LEU A 49 12.82 -3.70 14.35
N ALA A 50 11.51 -3.92 14.21
CA ALA A 50 10.51 -3.39 15.15
C ALA A 50 10.58 -4.09 16.52
N ASP A 51 10.75 -5.41 16.54
CA ASP A 51 10.88 -6.20 17.78
C ASP A 51 12.15 -5.79 18.57
N GLU A 52 13.27 -5.50 17.88
CA GLU A 52 14.51 -5.02 18.51
C GLU A 52 14.37 -3.63 19.14
N THR A 53 13.48 -2.77 18.61
CA THR A 53 13.23 -1.44 19.19
C THR A 53 12.33 -1.45 20.43
N HIS A 54 11.66 -2.57 20.73
CA HIS A 54 10.80 -2.72 21.90
C HIS A 54 11.59 -3.42 23.02
N HIS A 55 12.39 -2.67 23.78
CA HIS A 55 13.19 -3.23 24.88
C HIS A 55 12.25 -3.49 26.08
N PRO A 56 12.08 -4.75 26.54
CA PRO A 56 11.11 -5.11 27.58
C PRO A 56 11.53 -4.70 29.01
N ASP A 57 12.59 -3.90 29.16
CA ASP A 57 13.13 -3.51 30.48
C ASP A 57 12.66 -2.11 30.92
N ASP A 58 11.89 -1.40 30.09
CA ASP A 58 11.20 -0.17 30.48
C ASP A 58 9.85 -0.55 31.13
N ASP A 59 9.91 -1.25 32.28
CA ASP A 59 8.79 -1.53 33.21
C ASP A 59 8.33 -0.25 33.95
N ASP A 60 8.26 0.89 33.27
CA ASP A 60 7.62 2.07 33.83
C ASP A 60 6.11 1.95 33.59
N ASP A 61 5.35 1.89 34.69
CA ASP A 61 3.89 1.73 34.85
C ASP A 61 3.02 2.80 34.15
N ASP A 62 3.42 3.31 32.98
CA ASP A 62 2.65 4.25 32.19
C ASP A 62 1.67 3.52 31.29
N ASP A 63 0.47 3.37 31.85
CA ASP A 63 -0.84 2.93 31.35
C ASP A 63 -1.33 3.66 30.07
N TRP A 64 -0.43 3.97 29.13
CA TRP A 64 -0.73 4.73 27.93
C TRP A 64 -0.63 3.86 26.68
N MET A 65 -1.81 3.37 26.30
CA MET A 65 -2.21 2.93 24.96
C MET A 65 -1.84 1.48 24.61
N GLU A 66 -2.60 0.56 25.21
CA GLU A 66 -2.84 -0.76 24.62
C GLU A 66 -3.31 -0.62 23.15
N ASP A 67 -2.83 -1.57 22.35
CA ASP A 67 -3.45 -2.05 21.10
C ASP A 67 -3.04 -1.35 19.78
N ASN A 68 -1.80 -1.59 19.34
CA ASN A 68 -1.43 -1.52 17.92
C ASN A 68 -0.52 -2.68 17.48
N GLY A 69 -0.54 -3.81 18.21
CA GLY A 69 0.24 -5.00 17.88
C GLY A 69 -0.27 -5.67 16.60
N ILE A 70 0.21 -5.23 15.44
CA ILE A 70 -0.05 -5.89 14.15
C ILE A 70 0.80 -7.19 14.12
N SER A 71 0.28 -8.28 14.68
CA SER A 71 0.90 -9.60 14.60
C SER A 71 0.72 -10.21 13.21
N PHE A 72 1.83 -10.50 12.52
CA PHE A 72 1.86 -11.14 11.21
C PHE A 72 2.26 -12.62 11.32
N PHE A 73 1.33 -13.55 11.06
CA PHE A 73 1.65 -14.97 10.86
C PHE A 73 0.98 -15.48 9.57
N TYR A 74 1.76 -15.81 8.54
CA TYR A 74 1.28 -16.59 7.39
C TYR A 74 2.35 -17.48 6.74
N SER A 75 2.10 -18.80 6.72
CA SER A 75 2.86 -19.79 5.95
C SER A 75 2.42 -19.82 4.47
N LEU A 76 3.39 -20.02 3.57
CA LEU A 76 3.25 -19.85 2.11
C LEU A 76 3.70 -21.11 1.35
N ASP A 77 2.79 -22.05 1.12
CA ASP A 77 2.99 -23.14 0.16
C ASP A 77 2.40 -22.77 -1.21
N LEU A 78 3.25 -22.75 -2.23
CA LEU A 78 2.92 -22.38 -3.62
C LEU A 78 3.44 -23.48 -4.56
N GLN A 79 2.55 -24.36 -5.02
CA GLN A 79 2.79 -25.20 -6.19
C GLN A 79 2.41 -24.46 -7.49
N GLN A 80 2.97 -24.90 -8.62
CA GLN A 80 2.98 -24.24 -9.93
C GLN A 80 2.27 -25.13 -10.96
N GLN A 81 1.40 -24.59 -11.85
CA GLN A 81 0.93 -25.26 -13.08
C GLN A 81 0.12 -24.31 -13.98
N GLN A 82 0.15 -24.57 -15.30
CA GLN A 82 -0.13 -23.64 -16.41
C GLN A 82 -1.57 -23.65 -16.97
N GLN A 83 -2.00 -22.45 -17.38
CA GLN A 83 -2.93 -21.92 -18.42
C GLN A 83 -3.99 -22.79 -19.15
N PRO A 84 -5.18 -22.21 -19.45
CA PRO A 84 -5.36 -21.30 -20.60
C PRO A 84 -6.17 -20.00 -20.35
N GLN A 85 -6.04 -19.03 -21.28
CA GLN A 85 -6.65 -17.69 -21.29
C GLN A 85 -8.01 -17.65 -22.00
N GLY A 86 -8.93 -16.83 -21.49
CA GLY A 86 -10.23 -16.50 -22.09
C GLY A 86 -10.62 -15.04 -21.81
N GLU A 87 -11.32 -14.44 -22.77
CA GLU A 87 -11.52 -13.01 -23.02
C GLU A 87 -12.44 -12.31 -21.99
N GLU A 88 -11.88 -11.61 -21.00
CA GLU A 88 -12.61 -10.61 -20.15
C GLU A 88 -11.68 -9.43 -19.77
N GLU A 89 -10.95 -8.86 -20.73
CA GLU A 89 -10.01 -7.74 -20.50
C GLU A 89 -10.65 -6.35 -20.37
N GLN A 90 -11.97 -6.23 -20.54
CA GLN A 90 -12.63 -4.93 -20.35
C GLN A 90 -12.87 -4.67 -18.85
N GLN A 91 -12.03 -3.79 -18.30
CA GLN A 91 -12.24 -2.99 -17.07
C GLN A 91 -11.60 -3.46 -15.76
N GLN A 92 -10.50 -4.22 -15.78
CA GLN A 92 -9.69 -4.43 -14.58
C GLN A 92 -8.74 -3.25 -14.31
N GLN A 93 -9.31 -2.12 -13.85
CA GLN A 93 -8.58 -0.90 -13.50
C GLN A 93 -7.84 -1.05 -12.16
N VAL A 94 -6.84 -1.93 -12.14
CA VAL A 94 -5.90 -2.02 -11.02
C VAL A 94 -5.02 -0.78 -11.04
N PHE A 95 -4.86 -0.12 -9.90
CA PHE A 95 -3.78 0.84 -9.74
C PHE A 95 -2.45 0.08 -9.62
N ARG A 96 -1.60 0.19 -10.65
CA ARG A 96 -0.39 -0.64 -10.82
C ARG A 96 0.91 0.05 -10.43
N ALA A 97 0.89 1.28 -9.92
CA ALA A 97 2.13 2.00 -9.65
C ALA A 97 2.71 1.58 -8.29
N PRO A 98 3.86 0.88 -8.26
CA PRO A 98 4.49 0.51 -7.00
C PRO A 98 5.18 1.71 -6.35
N ILE A 99 5.27 1.70 -5.03
CA ILE A 99 5.81 2.81 -4.23
C ILE A 99 7.31 2.63 -4.05
N ARG A 100 8.08 3.54 -4.65
CA ARG A 100 9.54 3.63 -4.48
C ARG A 100 9.88 4.46 -3.25
N ILE A 101 10.89 4.00 -2.52
CA ILE A 101 11.46 4.75 -1.40
C ILE A 101 12.82 5.24 -1.87
N ALA A 102 13.02 6.56 -1.86
CA ALA A 102 14.33 7.13 -2.12
C ALA A 102 15.27 6.74 -0.97
N CYS A 103 16.46 6.24 -1.29
CA CYS A 103 17.54 6.16 -0.30
C CYS A 103 17.95 7.59 0.05
N PHE A 104 17.94 7.92 1.33
CA PHE A 104 18.41 9.22 1.80
C PHE A 104 19.91 9.12 2.07
N ASP A 105 20.71 9.64 1.14
CA ASP A 105 22.15 9.84 1.33
C ASP A 105 22.36 11.05 2.27
N GLY A 106 22.03 10.89 3.56
CA GLY A 106 22.02 12.03 4.48
C GLY A 106 21.75 11.67 5.94
N LEU A 107 22.84 11.49 6.68
CA LEU A 107 23.03 11.61 8.12
C LEU A 107 21.82 12.09 8.95
N GLY A 108 21.34 11.24 9.87
CA GLY A 108 20.67 11.67 11.11
C GLY A 108 19.25 11.16 11.38
N LEU A 109 18.53 10.64 10.37
CA LEU A 109 17.11 10.26 10.51
C LEU A 109 16.82 8.74 10.50
N CYS A 110 17.86 7.90 10.42
CA CYS A 110 17.75 6.45 10.24
C CYS A 110 17.14 5.65 11.41
N GLY A 111 16.72 6.29 12.50
CA GLY A 111 15.97 5.66 13.60
C GLY A 111 14.64 6.36 13.91
N SER A 112 14.18 7.29 13.06
CA SER A 112 12.94 8.01 13.32
C SER A 112 11.74 7.11 13.02
N VAL A 113 10.84 6.94 13.99
CA VAL A 113 9.56 6.22 13.85
C VAL A 113 8.81 6.56 12.54
N PRO A 114 8.78 7.84 12.07
CA PRO A 114 8.17 8.17 10.79
C PRO A 114 8.80 7.49 9.57
N LEU A 115 10.12 7.29 9.54
CA LEU A 115 10.79 6.62 8.44
C LEU A 115 10.48 5.12 8.43
N LEU A 116 10.49 4.47 9.59
CA LEU A 116 10.15 3.04 9.69
C LEU A 116 8.71 2.80 9.23
N ASN A 117 7.75 3.61 9.71
CA ASN A 117 6.37 3.57 9.22
C ASN A 117 6.30 3.75 7.70
N ARG A 118 7.16 4.63 7.15
CA ARG A 118 7.23 4.86 5.71
C ARG A 118 7.69 3.64 4.93
N VAL A 119 8.75 2.99 5.39
CA VAL A 119 9.26 1.78 4.75
C VAL A 119 8.25 0.64 4.89
N SER A 120 7.67 0.45 6.07
CA SER A 120 6.66 -0.57 6.35
C SER A 120 5.44 -0.45 5.44
N PHE A 121 4.84 0.72 5.34
CA PHE A 121 3.70 0.93 4.45
C PHE A 121 4.05 0.62 2.99
N ALA A 122 5.16 1.15 2.48
CA ALA A 122 5.54 0.97 1.08
C ALA A 122 5.80 -0.51 0.75
N VAL A 123 6.45 -1.25 1.64
CA VAL A 123 6.70 -2.68 1.49
C VAL A 123 5.39 -3.48 1.53
N VAL A 124 4.51 -3.21 2.50
CA VAL A 124 3.22 -3.89 2.63
C VAL A 124 2.32 -3.62 1.42
N TYR A 125 2.27 -2.36 0.97
CA TYR A 125 1.54 -1.98 -0.24
C TYR A 125 2.07 -2.71 -1.48
N ASN A 126 3.39 -2.69 -1.70
CA ASN A 126 4.01 -3.37 -2.84
C ASN A 126 3.80 -4.88 -2.78
N LEU A 127 3.73 -5.47 -1.58
CA LEU A 127 3.42 -6.88 -1.38
C LEU A 127 1.96 -7.18 -1.75
N ALA A 128 1.02 -6.35 -1.32
CA ALA A 128 -0.39 -6.45 -1.71
C ALA A 128 -0.54 -6.38 -3.24
N LEU A 129 0.17 -5.43 -3.87
CA LEU A 129 0.19 -5.27 -5.32
C LEU A 129 0.79 -6.48 -6.03
N ALA A 130 1.89 -7.05 -5.51
CA ALA A 130 2.50 -8.26 -6.05
C ALA A 130 1.52 -9.44 -6.05
N PHE A 131 0.79 -9.65 -4.95
CA PHE A 131 -0.23 -10.68 -4.88
C PHE A 131 -1.39 -10.41 -5.82
N HIS A 132 -1.86 -9.15 -5.91
CA HIS A 132 -2.97 -8.78 -6.80
C HIS A 132 -2.60 -9.04 -8.26
N LEU A 133 -1.51 -8.47 -8.76
CA LEU A 133 -1.06 -8.64 -10.14
C LEU A 133 -0.72 -10.11 -10.44
N GLY A 134 -0.09 -10.80 -9.49
CA GLY A 134 0.18 -12.22 -9.57
C GLY A 134 -1.09 -13.08 -9.62
N ALA A 135 -2.20 -12.64 -9.04
CA ALA A 135 -3.48 -13.33 -9.14
C ALA A 135 -4.15 -13.10 -10.50
N LEU A 136 -4.05 -11.90 -11.06
CA LEU A 136 -4.60 -11.61 -12.38
C LEU A 136 -3.88 -12.39 -13.49
N ALA A 137 -2.60 -12.69 -13.31
CA ALA A 137 -1.83 -13.56 -14.20
C ALA A 137 -2.04 -15.06 -13.94
N GLU A 138 -2.75 -15.44 -12.87
CA GLU A 138 -2.95 -16.84 -12.49
C GLU A 138 -4.14 -17.44 -13.26
N SER A 139 -3.94 -18.61 -13.87
CA SER A 139 -4.99 -19.33 -14.60
C SER A 139 -5.83 -20.21 -13.70
N ASP A 140 -5.24 -20.75 -12.63
CA ASP A 140 -5.97 -21.57 -11.67
C ASP A 140 -6.86 -20.72 -10.77
N ASN A 141 -8.18 -20.94 -10.84
CA ASN A 141 -9.16 -20.16 -10.09
C ASN A 141 -8.99 -20.27 -8.56
N GLY A 142 -8.54 -21.43 -8.05
CA GLY A 142 -8.31 -21.65 -6.62
C GLY A 142 -7.15 -20.79 -6.12
N ARG A 143 -5.99 -20.87 -6.79
CA ARG A 143 -4.80 -20.07 -6.49
C ARG A 143 -5.04 -18.58 -6.72
N ARG A 144 -5.76 -18.21 -7.79
CA ARG A 144 -6.18 -16.83 -8.05
C ARG A 144 -6.94 -16.27 -6.86
N ARG A 145 -7.99 -16.97 -6.40
CA ARG A 145 -8.76 -16.56 -5.21
C ARG A 145 -7.87 -16.44 -3.98
N GLN A 146 -7.02 -17.42 -3.71
CA GLN A 146 -6.11 -17.39 -2.55
C GLN A 146 -5.16 -16.16 -2.58
N ARG A 147 -4.58 -15.84 -3.75
CA ARG A 147 -3.71 -14.67 -3.91
C ARG A 147 -4.48 -13.35 -3.76
N LEU A 148 -5.69 -13.25 -4.31
CA LEU A 148 -6.55 -12.06 -4.13
C LEU A 148 -6.94 -11.86 -2.67
N THR A 149 -7.23 -12.92 -1.92
CA THR A 149 -7.49 -12.83 -0.48
C THR A 149 -6.27 -12.30 0.28
N LYS A 150 -5.06 -12.78 -0.06
CA LYS A 150 -3.82 -12.25 0.52
C LYS A 150 -3.60 -10.78 0.17
N ALA A 151 -3.80 -10.40 -1.09
CA ALA A 151 -3.72 -9.01 -1.53
C ALA A 151 -4.67 -8.12 -0.73
N LEU A 152 -5.93 -8.54 -0.56
CA LEU A 152 -6.94 -7.82 0.20
C LEU A 152 -6.51 -7.59 1.65
N ASN A 153 -5.99 -8.63 2.32
CA ASN A 153 -5.50 -8.51 3.69
C ASN A 153 -4.34 -7.51 3.80
N PHE A 154 -3.36 -7.58 2.91
CA PHE A 154 -2.23 -6.65 2.91
C PHE A 154 -2.65 -5.21 2.56
N TYR A 155 -3.63 -5.02 1.66
CA TYR A 155 -4.20 -3.70 1.40
C TYR A 155 -4.87 -3.11 2.65
N THR A 156 -5.61 -3.93 3.41
CA THR A 156 -6.21 -3.49 4.68
C THR A 156 -5.14 -3.09 5.70
N VAL A 157 -4.05 -3.85 5.80
CA VAL A 157 -2.92 -3.49 6.67
C VAL A 157 -2.25 -2.19 6.22
N ALA A 158 -1.99 -2.04 4.91
CA ALA A 158 -1.41 -0.81 4.37
C ALA A 158 -2.31 0.39 4.68
N LEU A 159 -3.63 0.26 4.52
CA LEU A 159 -4.57 1.34 4.84
C LEU A 159 -4.48 1.75 6.32
N ARG A 160 -4.46 0.78 7.25
CA ARG A 160 -4.29 1.05 8.69
C ARG A 160 -2.96 1.74 9.00
N LEU A 161 -1.87 1.34 8.34
CA LEU A 161 -0.57 2.00 8.49
C LEU A 161 -0.60 3.45 8.00
N ALA A 162 -1.34 3.74 6.92
CA ALA A 162 -1.54 5.10 6.45
C ALA A 162 -2.40 5.94 7.40
N GLU A 163 -3.45 5.35 7.98
CA GLU A 163 -4.35 6.01 8.94
C GLU A 163 -3.68 6.28 10.31
N ALA A 164 -2.83 5.36 10.76
CA ALA A 164 -2.11 5.45 12.02
C ALA A 164 -0.90 6.40 11.96
N ALA A 165 -0.42 6.76 10.77
CA ALA A 165 0.67 7.72 10.63
C ALA A 165 0.23 9.07 11.23
N PRO A 166 0.96 9.62 12.22
CA PRO A 166 0.57 10.88 12.85
C PRO A 166 0.43 11.94 11.77
N ARG A 167 -0.77 12.52 11.66
CA ARG A 167 -1.06 13.69 10.81
C ARG A 167 -0.25 14.86 11.36
N SER A 168 1.03 14.87 11.07
CA SER A 168 1.96 15.89 11.53
C SER A 168 1.50 17.22 10.94
N SER A 169 0.86 18.03 11.81
CA SER A 169 0.70 19.48 11.70
C SER A 169 0.48 19.99 10.26
N ILE A 170 -0.78 20.01 9.83
CA ILE A 170 -1.28 20.77 8.67
C ILE A 170 -0.93 22.28 8.77
N THR A 171 -0.38 22.76 9.89
CA THR A 171 -0.21 24.18 10.23
C THR A 171 1.19 24.76 10.00
N SER A 172 2.14 24.06 9.39
CA SER A 172 3.41 24.70 8.98
C SER A 172 3.74 24.31 7.55
N GLY A 173 3.84 25.30 6.67
CA GLY A 173 4.14 25.19 5.23
C GLY A 173 5.51 24.62 4.89
N ALA A 174 5.83 23.45 5.42
CA ALA A 174 6.92 22.60 5.01
C ALA A 174 6.30 21.37 4.32
N SER A 175 6.14 21.50 3.00
CA SER A 175 6.15 20.36 2.09
C SER A 175 7.29 19.40 2.45
N SER A 176 7.04 18.10 2.25
CA SER A 176 8.00 17.00 2.02
C SER A 176 8.22 15.89 3.06
N LEU A 177 7.79 16.01 4.32
CA LEU A 177 7.88 14.86 5.25
C LEU A 177 6.72 14.83 6.24
N GLY A 178 5.81 13.85 6.14
CA GLY A 178 5.04 13.48 7.34
C GLY A 178 3.72 12.73 7.25
N GLY A 179 3.19 12.39 6.08
CA GLY A 179 1.98 11.57 6.02
C GLY A 179 1.89 10.81 4.71
N PHE A 180 1.55 9.52 4.78
CA PHE A 180 1.07 8.85 3.58
C PHE A 180 -0.13 9.59 3.05
N GLY A 181 -0.03 9.96 1.78
CA GLY A 181 -0.98 10.82 1.14
C GLY A 181 -2.34 10.14 1.09
N SER A 182 -3.37 10.97 1.16
CA SER A 182 -4.72 10.63 0.72
C SER A 182 -4.73 9.86 -0.61
N MET A 183 -3.75 10.12 -1.46
CA MET A 183 -3.54 9.52 -2.76
C MET A 183 -3.24 8.02 -2.71
N GLU A 184 -2.35 7.57 -1.83
CA GLU A 184 -2.08 6.14 -1.65
C GLU A 184 -3.29 5.41 -1.04
N ALA A 185 -4.03 6.07 -0.15
CA ALA A 185 -5.30 5.52 0.36
C ALA A 185 -6.33 5.31 -0.76
N LEU A 186 -6.47 6.27 -1.69
CA LEU A 186 -7.33 6.11 -2.87
C LEU A 186 -6.89 4.90 -3.73
N ALA A 187 -5.59 4.74 -3.96
CA ALA A 187 -5.06 3.60 -4.72
C ALA A 187 -5.37 2.25 -4.05
N ILE A 188 -5.21 2.18 -2.72
CA ILE A 188 -5.54 0.99 -1.92
C ILE A 188 -7.03 0.67 -2.06
N VAL A 189 -7.90 1.65 -1.78
CA VAL A 189 -9.35 1.45 -1.78
C VAL A 189 -9.87 1.08 -3.17
N ASN A 190 -9.33 1.68 -4.24
CA ASN A 190 -9.64 1.28 -5.60
C ASN A 190 -9.29 -0.20 -5.87
N ASN A 191 -8.09 -0.62 -5.45
CA ASN A 191 -7.65 -2.00 -5.62
C ASN A 191 -8.49 -2.99 -4.79
N GLN A 192 -8.93 -2.61 -3.59
CA GLN A 192 -9.86 -3.40 -2.77
C GLN A 192 -11.24 -3.53 -3.44
N ALA A 193 -11.79 -2.43 -3.97
CA ALA A 193 -13.07 -2.43 -4.69
C ALA A 193 -13.04 -3.43 -5.85
N GLN A 194 -11.95 -3.42 -6.62
CA GLN A 194 -11.77 -4.34 -7.73
C GLN A 194 -11.70 -5.81 -7.28
N ILE A 195 -10.97 -6.12 -6.21
CA ILE A 195 -10.92 -7.48 -5.66
C ILE A 195 -12.33 -7.93 -5.24
N HIS A 196 -13.11 -7.05 -4.61
CA HIS A 196 -14.49 -7.34 -4.25
C HIS A 196 -15.39 -7.59 -5.46
N GLN A 197 -15.21 -6.86 -6.56
CA GLN A 197 -15.91 -7.13 -7.82
C GLN A 197 -15.56 -8.53 -8.38
N ILE A 198 -14.28 -8.90 -8.38
CA ILE A 198 -13.84 -10.24 -8.84
C ILE A 198 -14.45 -11.36 -7.98
N PHE A 199 -14.67 -11.09 -6.69
CA PHE A 199 -15.36 -12.03 -5.80
C PHE A 199 -16.90 -12.01 -5.93
N GLY A 200 -17.49 -11.13 -6.74
CA GLY A 200 -18.94 -10.95 -6.85
C GLY A 200 -19.55 -10.27 -5.62
N ALA A 201 -18.75 -9.64 -4.77
CA ALA A 201 -19.18 -8.92 -3.57
C ALA A 201 -19.46 -7.44 -3.90
N SER A 202 -20.50 -7.19 -4.72
CA SER A 202 -20.84 -5.84 -5.21
C SER A 202 -21.03 -4.82 -4.09
N LEU A 203 -21.75 -5.17 -3.03
CA LEU A 203 -21.98 -4.29 -1.88
C LEU A 203 -20.67 -3.78 -1.27
N LYS A 204 -19.69 -4.68 -1.06
CA LYS A 204 -18.37 -4.31 -0.52
C LYS A 204 -17.57 -3.46 -1.49
N SER A 205 -17.69 -3.72 -2.79
CA SER A 205 -17.08 -2.85 -3.79
C SER A 205 -17.67 -1.43 -3.74
N ASP A 206 -18.98 -1.31 -3.54
CA ASP A 206 -19.65 -0.01 -3.48
C ASP A 206 -19.31 0.75 -2.18
N GLU A 207 -19.15 0.03 -1.06
CA GLU A 207 -18.57 0.57 0.17
C GLU A 207 -17.17 1.14 -0.07
N CYS A 208 -16.28 0.39 -0.74
CA CYS A 208 -14.96 0.90 -1.11
C CYS A 208 -15.06 2.16 -1.99
N HIS A 209 -15.92 2.18 -3.01
CA HIS A 209 -16.11 3.39 -3.82
C HIS A 209 -16.61 4.59 -3.00
N THR A 210 -17.47 4.36 -2.01
CA THR A 210 -17.98 5.39 -1.10
C THR A 210 -16.86 5.96 -0.22
N VAL A 211 -15.97 5.09 0.29
CA VAL A 211 -14.77 5.51 1.05
C VAL A 211 -13.84 6.33 0.15
N MET A 212 -13.65 5.91 -1.10
CA MET A 212 -12.83 6.61 -2.08
C MET A 212 -13.37 8.01 -2.38
N LEU A 213 -14.68 8.14 -2.62
CA LEU A 213 -15.35 9.43 -2.81
C LEU A 213 -15.20 10.33 -1.58
N SER A 214 -15.33 9.78 -0.38
CA SER A 214 -15.13 10.53 0.87
C SER A 214 -13.71 11.09 0.97
N HIS A 215 -12.70 10.33 0.56
CA HIS A 215 -11.30 10.79 0.52
C HIS A 215 -11.07 11.89 -0.53
N ILE A 216 -11.66 11.77 -1.72
CA ILE A 216 -11.60 12.80 -2.76
C ILE A 216 -12.26 14.11 -2.27
N MET A 217 -13.42 14.00 -1.61
CA MET A 217 -14.12 15.16 -1.05
C MET A 217 -13.29 15.83 0.06
N TYR A 218 -12.77 15.04 1.00
CA TYR A 218 -11.93 15.58 2.08
C TYR A 218 -10.69 16.31 1.55
N THR A 219 -10.00 15.71 0.57
CA THR A 219 -8.80 16.32 -0.02
C THR A 219 -9.09 17.59 -0.80
N SER A 220 -10.15 17.59 -1.62
CA SER A 220 -10.55 18.78 -2.39
C SER A 220 -10.97 19.96 -1.51
N ILE A 221 -11.63 19.68 -0.37
CA ILE A 221 -11.94 20.72 0.63
C ILE A 221 -10.64 21.23 1.26
N ALA A 222 -9.74 20.33 1.65
CA ALA A 222 -8.47 20.69 2.27
C ALA A 222 -7.56 21.53 1.35
N THR A 223 -7.60 21.32 0.03
CA THR A 223 -6.83 22.09 -0.96
C THR A 223 -7.53 23.38 -1.44
N GLY A 224 -8.67 23.75 -0.84
CA GLY A 224 -9.44 24.93 -1.26
C GLY A 224 -9.96 24.82 -2.70
N GLY A 225 -10.25 23.60 -3.17
CA GLY A 225 -10.70 23.34 -4.53
C GLY A 225 -9.60 23.46 -5.60
N GLN A 226 -8.35 23.70 -5.22
CA GLN A 226 -7.25 23.61 -6.16
C GLN A 226 -7.05 22.14 -6.56
N PRO A 227 -6.98 21.82 -7.87
CA PRO A 227 -6.58 20.49 -8.31
C PRO A 227 -5.19 20.17 -7.74
N PHE A 228 -4.84 18.89 -7.60
CA PHE A 228 -3.52 18.41 -7.18
C PHE A 228 -2.42 18.99 -8.10
N ARG A 229 -2.01 20.22 -7.85
CA ARG A 229 -1.00 20.95 -8.60
C ARG A 229 0.29 20.85 -7.82
N ASP A 230 1.24 20.16 -8.45
CA ASP A 230 2.67 20.39 -8.26
C ASP A 230 3.31 19.85 -6.98
N GLU A 231 3.24 18.54 -6.73
CA GLU A 231 4.37 17.90 -6.05
C GLU A 231 4.99 16.82 -6.95
N GLU A 232 6.31 16.89 -7.13
CA GLU A 232 7.23 16.00 -7.87
C GLU A 232 7.15 14.51 -7.46
N SER A 233 6.11 14.08 -6.75
CA SER A 233 5.84 12.67 -6.56
C SER A 233 5.48 12.05 -7.91
N LEU A 234 6.31 11.09 -8.37
CA LEU A 234 6.10 10.29 -9.58
C LEU A 234 4.73 9.56 -9.64
N GLY A 235 3.86 9.71 -8.65
CA GLY A 235 2.51 9.15 -8.58
C GLY A 235 1.37 10.13 -8.90
N ALA A 236 1.57 11.46 -8.86
CA ALA A 236 0.47 12.43 -8.98
C ALA A 236 -0.24 12.36 -10.34
N SER A 237 0.52 12.30 -11.45
CA SER A 237 -0.06 12.20 -12.81
C SER A 237 -0.80 10.87 -13.05
N ALA A 238 -0.24 9.74 -12.60
CA ALA A 238 -0.87 8.44 -12.74
C ALA A 238 -2.16 8.33 -11.91
N MET A 239 -2.17 8.93 -10.71
CA MET A 239 -3.36 8.94 -9.86
C MET A 239 -4.39 9.97 -10.30
N GLN A 240 -3.99 11.10 -10.88
CA GLN A 240 -4.93 12.03 -11.49
C GLN A 240 -5.63 11.39 -12.69
N SER A 241 -4.88 10.66 -13.53
CA SER A 241 -5.50 9.85 -14.59
C SER A 241 -6.44 8.77 -14.04
N CYS A 242 -6.08 8.13 -12.92
CA CYS A 242 -6.94 7.16 -12.24
C CYS A 242 -8.22 7.80 -11.66
N LEU A 243 -8.10 8.99 -11.08
CA LEU A 243 -9.22 9.78 -10.56
C LEU A 243 -10.16 10.20 -11.70
N GLU A 244 -9.61 10.72 -12.79
CA GLU A 244 -10.37 11.08 -13.99
C GLU A 244 -11.10 9.87 -14.58
N GLN A 245 -10.43 8.72 -14.67
CA GLN A 245 -11.05 7.46 -15.10
C GLN A 245 -12.14 7.00 -14.16
N PHE A 246 -11.93 7.08 -12.84
CA PHE A 246 -12.95 6.73 -11.87
C PHE A 246 -14.17 7.64 -11.99
N LEU A 247 -13.97 8.95 -12.08
CA LEU A 247 -15.06 9.93 -12.27
C LEU A 247 -15.81 9.68 -13.59
N ALA A 248 -15.09 9.35 -14.67
CA ALA A 248 -15.70 8.98 -15.94
C ALA A 248 -16.57 7.72 -15.82
N ASN A 249 -16.08 6.68 -15.13
CA ASN A 249 -16.81 5.43 -14.91
C ASN A 249 -18.03 5.60 -14.00
N ALA A 250 -17.90 6.39 -12.92
CA ALA A 250 -19.02 6.72 -12.04
C ALA A 250 -20.12 7.45 -12.80
N THR A 251 -19.73 8.39 -13.67
CA THR A 251 -20.66 9.11 -14.56
C THR A 251 -21.34 8.18 -15.55
N GLN A 252 -20.61 7.23 -16.14
CA GLN A 252 -21.17 6.24 -17.06
C GLN A 252 -22.16 5.30 -16.36
N LYS A 253 -21.83 4.77 -15.17
CA LYS A 253 -22.74 3.94 -14.38
C LYS A 253 -24.03 4.69 -14.01
N SER A 254 -23.91 5.96 -13.60
CA SER A 254 -25.06 6.82 -13.32
C SER A 254 -25.97 6.97 -14.55
N ARG A 255 -25.40 7.18 -15.74
CA ARG A 255 -26.17 7.28 -16.99
C ARG A 255 -26.88 5.97 -17.36
N CYS A 256 -26.21 4.83 -17.22
CA CYS A 256 -26.83 3.53 -17.49
C CYS A 256 -27.96 3.23 -16.51
N ALA A 257 -27.79 3.57 -15.22
CA ALA A 257 -28.84 3.40 -14.21
C ALA A 257 -30.06 4.29 -14.51
N ALA A 258 -29.85 5.53 -14.96
CA ALA A 258 -30.93 6.45 -15.34
C ALA A 258 -31.69 6.02 -16.61
N GLN A 259 -31.08 5.22 -17.48
CA GLN A 259 -31.73 4.68 -18.69
C GLN A 259 -32.53 3.39 -18.43
N ALA A 260 -32.25 2.71 -17.31
CA ALA A 260 -32.91 1.47 -16.92
C ALA A 260 -34.13 1.70 -15.99
N ALA A 261 -34.33 2.92 -15.51
CA ALA A 261 -35.45 3.36 -14.68
C ALA A 261 -36.51 4.07 -15.54
#